data_AF-T1AWS2-F1
#
_entry.id   AF-T1AWS2-F1
#
_cell.length_a   1.000
_cell.length_b   1.000
_cell.length_c   1.000
_cell.angle_alpha   90.00
_cell.angle_beta   90.00
_cell.angle_gamma   90.00
#
_symmetry.space_group_name_H-M   'P 1'
#
loop_
_entity.id
_entity.type
_entity.pdbx_description
1 polymer ?
#
loop_
_entity_poly.entity_id
_entity_poly.type
_entity_poly.pdbx_seq_one_letter_code
_entity_poly.pdbx_strand_id
1 'polypeptide(L)'
;EAFCAELRAALAQTDIAAEVYGRPKHIYSIYRKMQRKHLAFEQLFDVRAVRIIVASIPDCYAALGVVHSLWRYIPGEFDDYIATPKDNAYRSIHTAVIGPRGKSVEVQIRTRQMHEHAELGVAAHWTYKEGTTADVQYQRKIEAVRRMLTPGGGGLPAIDGEFLEQVGTELFRDRVYVLTPKGEVIDLPHGATPLDYAYTV
;
A
#
# COMPACT_ATOMS: atom_id res chain seq x y z
N GLU A 1 10.07 -4.90 22.14
CA GLU A 1 11.55 -4.92 22.05
C GLU A 1 12.11 -6.34 22.03
N ALA A 2 11.91 -7.16 23.08
CA ALA A 2 12.38 -8.55 23.12
C ALA A 2 12.02 -9.38 21.86
N PHE A 3 10.76 -9.36 21.43
CA PHE A 3 10.30 -10.07 20.22
C PHE A 3 11.07 -9.66 18.95
N CYS A 4 11.29 -8.36 18.74
CA CYS A 4 12.04 -7.88 17.57
C CYS A 4 13.52 -8.26 17.65
N ALA A 5 14.11 -8.27 18.85
CA ALA A 5 15.51 -8.66 19.02
C ALA A 5 15.73 -10.15 18.72
N GLU A 6 14.84 -11.01 19.24
CA GLU A 6 14.86 -12.45 18.98
C GLU A 6 14.65 -12.76 17.49
N LEU A 7 13.67 -12.11 16.85
CA LEU A 7 13.42 -12.25 15.42
C LEU A 7 14.62 -11.80 14.57
N ARG A 8 15.26 -10.67 14.90
CA ARG A 8 16.48 -10.23 14.20
C ARG A 8 17.62 -11.23 14.33
N ALA A 9 17.81 -11.80 15.52
CA ALA A 9 18.86 -12.79 15.75
C ALA A 9 18.63 -14.07 14.93
N ALA A 10 17.39 -14.55 14.85
CA ALA A 10 17.04 -15.74 14.07
C ALA A 10 17.15 -15.52 12.55
N LEU A 11 16.75 -14.34 12.05
CA LEU A 11 16.92 -13.97 10.65
C LEU A 11 18.42 -13.86 10.29
N ALA A 12 19.24 -13.29 11.18
CA ALA A 12 20.68 -13.24 10.98
C ALA A 12 21.35 -14.63 10.96
N GLN A 13 20.87 -15.58 11.76
CA GLN A 13 21.38 -16.97 11.77
C GLN A 13 21.03 -17.74 10.49
N THR A 14 20.08 -17.26 9.70
CA THR A 14 19.65 -17.88 8.45
C THR A 14 20.13 -17.10 7.22
N ASP A 15 21.09 -16.18 7.40
CA ASP A 15 21.64 -15.30 6.37
C ASP A 15 20.60 -14.42 5.64
N ILE A 16 19.46 -14.14 6.28
CA ILE A 16 18.41 -13.27 5.73
C ILE A 16 18.64 -11.84 6.19
N ALA A 17 19.09 -10.98 5.28
CA ALA A 17 19.21 -9.55 5.52
C ALA A 17 17.80 -8.89 5.61
N ALA A 18 17.40 -8.51 6.81
CA ALA A 18 16.07 -7.97 7.08
C ALA A 18 16.08 -6.80 8.07
N GLU A 19 15.25 -5.79 7.80
CA GLU A 19 14.93 -4.73 8.77
C GLU A 19 13.67 -5.11 9.54
N VAL A 20 13.80 -5.24 10.85
CA VAL A 20 12.67 -5.59 11.73
C VAL A 20 12.39 -4.41 12.65
N TYR A 21 11.15 -3.94 12.70
CA TYR A 21 10.75 -2.88 13.64
C TYR A 21 9.28 -3.00 14.06
N GLY A 22 8.96 -2.40 15.21
CA GLY A 22 7.59 -2.34 15.72
C GLY A 22 6.75 -1.34 14.91
N ARG A 23 5.56 -1.75 14.48
CA ARG A 23 4.62 -0.90 13.75
C ARG A 23 3.53 -0.41 14.71
N PRO A 24 3.45 0.89 15.02
CA PRO A 24 2.31 1.44 15.74
C PRO A 24 1.06 1.38 14.85
N LYS A 25 -0.08 0.96 15.41
CA LYS A 25 -1.38 1.02 14.71
C LYS A 25 -1.96 2.42 14.86
N HIS A 26 -2.45 3.00 13.76
CA HIS A 26 -3.16 4.28 13.81
C HIS A 26 -4.43 4.17 14.66
N ILE A 27 -4.66 5.17 15.53
CA ILE A 27 -5.79 5.23 16.47
C ILE A 27 -7.13 5.07 15.75
N TYR A 28 -7.29 5.73 14.60
CA TYR A 28 -8.50 5.64 13.80
C TYR A 28 -8.76 4.21 13.26
N SER A 29 -7.72 3.50 12.84
CA SER A 29 -7.83 2.11 12.40
C SER A 29 -8.17 1.17 13.55
N ILE A 30 -7.68 1.45 14.77
CA ILE A 30 -8.07 0.75 16.00
C ILE A 30 -9.56 0.94 16.25
N TYR A 31 -10.02 2.19 16.30
CA TYR A 31 -11.43 2.53 16.53
C TYR A 31 -12.36 1.84 15.51
N ARG A 32 -12.03 1.92 14.22
CA ARG A 32 -12.82 1.28 13.15
C ARG A 32 -12.83 -0.24 13.24
N LYS A 33 -11.79 -0.87 13.81
CA LYS A 33 -11.74 -2.32 14.06
C LYS A 33 -12.60 -2.70 15.28
N MET A 34 -12.58 -1.88 16.32
CA MET A 34 -13.44 -2.04 17.51
C MET A 34 -14.92 -1.99 17.13
N GLN A 35 -15.32 -0.99 16.32
CA GLN A 35 -16.70 -0.88 15.87
C GLN A 35 -17.16 -2.09 15.05
N ARG A 36 -16.37 -2.53 14.07
CA ARG A 36 -16.75 -3.66 13.20
C ARG A 36 -16.82 -5.00 13.92
N LYS A 37 -15.95 -5.24 14.91
CA LYS A 37 -15.89 -6.52 15.64
C LYS A 37 -16.66 -6.47 16.98
N HIS A 38 -17.30 -5.34 17.31
CA HIS A 38 -17.95 -5.09 18.60
C HIS A 38 -17.06 -5.46 19.81
N LEU A 39 -15.78 -5.11 19.74
CA LEU A 39 -14.80 -5.44 20.77
C LEU A 39 -14.62 -4.29 21.77
N ALA A 40 -14.51 -4.63 23.06
CA ALA A 40 -14.15 -3.69 24.11
C ALA A 40 -12.68 -3.26 23.99
N PHE A 41 -12.32 -2.08 24.51
CA PHE A 41 -10.94 -1.58 24.44
C PHE A 41 -9.98 -2.48 25.22
N GLU A 42 -10.42 -3.08 26.32
CA GLU A 42 -9.61 -4.02 27.09
C GLU A 42 -9.29 -5.28 26.29
N GLN A 43 -10.20 -5.73 25.41
CA GLN A 43 -9.97 -6.86 24.50
C GLN A 43 -8.97 -6.54 23.39
N LEU A 44 -8.56 -5.27 23.27
CA LEU A 44 -7.55 -4.79 22.34
C LEU A 44 -6.12 -5.09 22.82
N PHE A 45 -5.90 -6.29 23.38
CA PHE A 45 -4.59 -6.77 23.84
C PHE A 45 -3.56 -6.95 22.69
N ASP A 46 -3.95 -6.64 21.46
CA ASP A 46 -3.32 -7.05 20.20
C ASP A 46 -2.90 -5.87 19.29
N VAL A 47 -2.46 -4.79 19.91
CA VAL A 47 -1.94 -3.60 19.19
C VAL A 47 -0.51 -3.82 18.69
N ARG A 48 0.07 -4.99 18.93
CA ARG A 48 1.47 -5.29 18.61
C ARG A 48 1.56 -5.81 17.19
N ALA A 49 2.00 -4.94 16.29
CA ALA A 49 2.40 -5.32 14.96
C ALA A 49 3.92 -5.16 14.81
N VAL A 50 4.53 -6.08 14.10
CA VAL A 50 5.93 -6.06 13.71
C VAL A 50 5.99 -6.07 12.20
N ARG A 51 6.92 -5.31 11.64
CA ARG A 51 7.17 -5.26 10.21
C ARG A 51 8.57 -5.78 9.94
N ILE A 52 8.68 -6.63 8.92
CA ILE A 52 9.92 -7.16 8.37
C ILE A 52 10.02 -6.66 6.94
N ILE A 53 11.08 -5.91 6.65
CA ILE A 53 11.44 -5.48 5.29
C ILE A 53 12.64 -6.28 4.81
N VAL A 54 12.50 -6.94 3.66
CA VAL A 54 13.55 -7.78 3.04
C VAL A 54 13.88 -7.29 1.64
N ALA A 55 14.93 -7.86 1.03
CA ALA A 55 15.37 -7.48 -0.30
C ALA A 55 14.46 -8.06 -1.41
N SER A 56 14.11 -9.34 -1.32
CA SER A 56 13.42 -10.05 -2.40
C SER A 56 12.13 -10.77 -1.96
N ILE A 57 11.31 -11.19 -2.93
CA ILE A 57 10.10 -11.97 -2.66
C ILE A 57 10.44 -13.36 -2.05
N PRO A 58 11.44 -14.12 -2.55
CA PRO A 58 11.89 -15.33 -1.87
C PRO A 58 12.22 -15.11 -0.38
N ASP A 59 12.91 -14.00 -0.06
CA ASP A 59 13.25 -13.67 1.33
C ASP A 59 12.01 -13.39 2.18
N CYS A 60 10.89 -12.93 1.59
CA CYS A 60 9.64 -12.76 2.33
C CYS A 60 9.12 -14.11 2.84
N TYR A 61 9.15 -15.14 1.99
CA TYR A 61 8.70 -16.48 2.35
C TYR A 61 9.71 -17.20 3.26
N ALA A 62 11.01 -16.96 3.07
CA ALA A 62 12.04 -17.46 3.99
C ALA A 62 11.87 -16.85 5.39
N ALA A 63 11.67 -15.53 5.49
CA ALA A 63 11.38 -14.85 6.75
C ALA A 63 10.07 -15.34 7.38
N LEU A 64 9.04 -15.63 6.59
CA LEU A 64 7.80 -16.26 7.08
C LEU A 64 8.09 -17.60 7.74
N GLY A 65 8.91 -18.45 7.11
CA GLY A 65 9.34 -19.74 7.66
C GLY A 65 10.06 -19.59 9.01
N VAL A 66 10.96 -18.61 9.13
CA VAL A 66 11.65 -18.30 10.41
C VAL A 66 10.65 -17.85 11.48
N VAL A 67 9.67 -17.01 11.13
CA VAL A 67 8.64 -16.57 12.08
C VAL A 67 7.80 -17.74 12.60
N HIS A 68 7.38 -18.64 11.71
CA HIS A 68 6.56 -19.81 12.06
C HIS A 68 7.34 -20.92 12.77
N SER A 69 8.67 -20.96 12.64
CA SER A 69 9.51 -21.90 13.39
C SER A 69 9.75 -21.44 14.83
N LEU A 70 9.85 -20.13 15.06
CA LEU A 70 10.01 -19.56 16.41
C LEU A 70 8.70 -19.53 17.19
N TRP A 71 7.59 -19.17 16.53
CA TRP A 71 6.30 -18.98 17.18
C TRP A 71 5.19 -19.69 16.42
N ARG A 72 4.30 -20.33 17.19
CA ARG A 72 3.12 -20.98 16.64
C ARG A 72 2.20 -19.96 15.97
N TYR A 73 1.90 -20.18 14.69
CA TYR A 73 0.93 -19.38 13.96
C TYR A 73 -0.51 -19.63 14.44
N ILE A 74 -1.37 -18.63 14.25
CA ILE A 74 -2.78 -18.68 14.56
C ILE A 74 -3.55 -19.06 13.29
N PRO A 75 -4.27 -20.19 13.27
CA PRO A 75 -5.06 -20.60 12.10
C PRO A 75 -6.10 -19.56 11.70
N GLY A 76 -6.23 -19.31 10.40
CA GLY A 76 -7.17 -18.32 9.86
C GLY A 76 -6.70 -16.87 9.91
N GLU A 77 -5.53 -16.59 10.50
CA GLU A 77 -4.91 -15.26 10.56
C GLU A 77 -3.63 -15.22 9.70
N PHE A 78 -3.71 -15.76 8.48
CA PHE A 78 -2.66 -15.72 7.46
C PHE A 78 -3.26 -15.22 6.14
N ASP A 79 -2.69 -14.14 5.61
CA ASP A 79 -3.05 -13.60 4.31
C ASP A 79 -1.79 -13.39 3.46
N ASP A 80 -1.77 -13.94 2.25
CA ASP A 80 -0.71 -13.72 1.27
C ASP A 80 -1.12 -12.68 0.23
N TYR A 81 -0.94 -11.39 0.56
CA TYR A 81 -1.20 -10.32 -0.41
C TYR A 81 -0.08 -10.14 -1.44
N ILE A 82 0.99 -10.93 -1.41
CA ILE A 82 1.96 -10.97 -2.51
C ILE A 82 1.37 -11.76 -3.67
N ALA A 83 0.79 -12.93 -3.38
CA ALA A 83 0.13 -13.78 -4.36
C ALA A 83 -1.23 -13.23 -4.81
N THR A 84 -2.04 -12.72 -3.87
CA THR A 84 -3.34 -12.10 -4.14
C THR A 84 -3.37 -10.65 -3.63
N PRO A 85 -2.85 -9.69 -4.41
CA PRO A 85 -2.86 -8.28 -4.04
C PRO A 85 -4.27 -7.75 -3.81
N LYS A 86 -4.39 -6.73 -2.95
CA LYS A 86 -5.65 -5.99 -2.77
C LYS A 86 -5.93 -5.09 -3.97
N ASP A 87 -7.16 -4.59 -4.09
CA ASP A 87 -7.60 -3.69 -5.16
C ASP A 87 -6.70 -2.46 -5.35
N ASN A 88 -6.09 -1.96 -4.27
CA ASN A 88 -5.14 -0.85 -4.30
C ASN A 88 -3.69 -1.29 -4.62
N ALA A 89 -3.50 -2.46 -5.21
CA ALA A 89 -2.20 -3.09 -5.49
C ALA A 89 -1.30 -3.31 -4.26
N TYR A 90 -1.88 -3.28 -3.05
CA TYR A 90 -1.14 -3.54 -1.82
C TYR A 90 -0.60 -4.96 -1.77
N ARG A 91 0.71 -5.09 -1.49
CA ARG A 91 1.43 -6.36 -1.40
C ARG A 91 2.19 -6.48 -0.09
N SER A 92 1.96 -7.58 0.62
CA SER A 92 2.63 -7.97 1.88
C SER A 92 2.12 -9.35 2.31
N ILE A 93 2.94 -10.13 2.99
CA ILE A 93 2.46 -11.29 3.76
C ILE A 93 2.05 -10.81 5.14
N HIS A 94 0.87 -11.22 5.62
CA HIS A 94 0.36 -10.94 6.96
C HIS A 94 0.17 -12.25 7.69
N THR A 95 0.69 -12.36 8.90
CA THR A 95 0.47 -13.54 9.74
C THR A 95 0.37 -13.14 11.20
N ALA A 96 -0.50 -13.79 11.98
CA ALA A 96 -0.52 -13.65 13.42
C ALA A 96 0.09 -14.88 14.10
N VAL A 97 0.96 -14.64 15.09
CA VAL A 97 1.62 -15.69 15.88
C VAL A 97 1.42 -15.46 17.38
N ILE A 98 1.56 -16.53 18.17
CA ILE A 98 1.53 -16.45 19.63
C ILE A 98 2.95 -16.16 20.13
N GLY A 99 3.19 -14.91 20.54
CA GLY A 99 4.50 -14.46 20.98
C GLY A 99 4.83 -14.83 22.45
N PRO A 100 6.03 -14.43 22.91
CA PRO A 100 6.49 -14.68 24.27
C PRO A 100 5.54 -14.03 25.28
N ARG A 101 5.02 -14.83 26.22
CA ARG A 101 3.93 -14.53 27.19
C ARG A 101 2.49 -14.75 26.68
N GLY A 102 2.31 -15.54 25.62
CA GLY A 102 0.98 -15.98 25.17
C GLY A 102 0.14 -14.86 24.55
N LYS A 103 0.76 -13.73 24.18
CA LYS A 103 0.09 -12.61 23.52
C LYS A 103 0.26 -12.74 22.03
N SER A 104 -0.80 -12.48 21.26
CA SER A 104 -0.72 -12.43 19.81
C SER A 104 0.17 -11.27 19.36
N VAL A 105 0.88 -11.52 18.26
CA VAL A 105 1.70 -10.55 17.54
C VAL A 105 1.41 -10.68 16.06
N GLU A 106 1.00 -9.59 15.44
CA GLU A 106 0.81 -9.50 14.00
C GLU A 106 2.17 -9.22 13.33
N VAL A 107 2.55 -10.01 12.33
CA VAL A 107 3.80 -9.86 11.59
C VAL A 107 3.46 -9.56 10.13
N GLN A 108 4.07 -8.50 9.61
CA GLN A 108 3.92 -8.07 8.22
C GLN A 108 5.27 -8.16 7.52
N ILE A 109 5.34 -8.94 6.45
CA ILE A 109 6.58 -9.19 5.70
C ILE A 109 6.41 -8.69 4.29
N ARG A 110 7.36 -7.89 3.80
CA ARG A 110 7.34 -7.38 2.42
C ARG A 110 8.72 -6.90 1.98
N THR A 111 8.88 -6.68 0.69
CA THR A 111 10.11 -6.09 0.16
C THR A 111 10.15 -4.57 0.40
N ARG A 112 11.34 -3.97 0.23
CA ARG A 112 11.49 -2.50 0.29
C ARG A 112 10.61 -1.78 -0.74
N GLN A 113 10.56 -2.27 -1.98
CA GLN A 113 9.69 -1.71 -3.02
C GLN A 113 8.19 -1.79 -2.65
N MET A 114 7.76 -2.94 -2.08
CA MET A 114 6.38 -3.09 -1.60
C MET A 114 6.08 -2.16 -0.42
N HIS A 115 7.08 -1.87 0.41
CA HIS A 115 6.95 -0.92 1.51
C HIS A 115 6.73 0.50 1.00
N GLU A 116 7.58 0.97 0.09
CA GLU A 116 7.46 2.29 -0.53
C GLU A 116 6.09 2.48 -1.20
N HIS A 117 5.67 1.49 -2.01
CA HIS A 117 4.38 1.51 -2.67
C HIS A 117 3.21 1.57 -1.67
N ALA A 118 3.30 0.87 -0.55
CA ALA A 118 2.23 0.85 0.43
C ALA A 118 2.15 2.10 1.32
N GLU A 119 3.26 2.85 1.48
CA GLU A 119 3.27 4.09 2.27
C GLU A 119 2.95 5.31 1.39
N LEU A 120 3.43 5.33 0.14
CA LEU A 120 3.28 6.46 -0.78
C LEU A 120 2.17 6.24 -1.82
N GLY A 121 1.64 5.03 -1.94
CA GLY A 121 0.61 4.69 -2.92
C GLY A 121 1.09 4.88 -4.36
N VAL A 122 0.20 5.39 -5.21
CA VAL A 122 0.50 5.69 -6.62
C VAL A 122 1.64 6.72 -6.75
N ALA A 123 1.85 7.57 -5.73
CA ALA A 123 2.94 8.56 -5.72
C ALA A 123 4.34 7.94 -5.74
N ALA A 124 4.53 6.73 -5.19
CA ALA A 124 5.81 6.01 -5.33
C ALA A 124 6.11 5.60 -6.78
N HIS A 125 5.08 5.40 -7.61
CA HIS A 125 5.24 5.10 -9.02
C HIS A 125 5.44 6.37 -9.87
N TRP A 126 5.18 7.55 -9.30
CA TRP A 126 5.26 8.84 -10.00
C TRP A 126 6.70 9.36 -10.07
N THR A 127 7.49 9.23 -9.00
CA THR A 127 8.91 9.66 -8.98
C THR A 127 9.79 8.85 -9.93
N TYR A 128 9.46 7.58 -10.19
CA TYR A 128 10.21 6.74 -11.14
C TYR A 128 10.01 7.15 -12.62
N LYS A 129 8.94 7.93 -12.92
CA LYS A 129 8.64 8.43 -14.28
C LYS A 129 9.09 9.89 -14.52
N GLU A 130 9.82 10.51 -13.59
CA GLU A 130 10.40 11.86 -13.76
C GLU A 130 11.46 11.94 -14.87
N GLY A 131 11.82 10.82 -15.51
CA GLY A 131 12.75 10.78 -16.63
C GLY A 131 12.12 10.92 -18.03
N THR A 132 10.80 11.08 -18.18
CA THR A 132 10.20 11.23 -19.51
C THR A 132 9.16 12.35 -19.55
N THR A 133 9.21 13.14 -20.62
CA THR A 133 8.46 14.34 -21.03
C THR A 133 6.94 14.32 -20.79
N ALA A 134 6.47 14.24 -19.55
CA ALA A 134 5.05 14.23 -19.17
C ALA A 134 4.70 15.26 -18.08
N ASP A 135 5.44 16.38 -18.04
CA ASP A 135 5.57 17.17 -16.81
C ASP A 135 4.50 18.27 -16.63
N VAL A 136 4.01 18.91 -17.70
CA VAL A 136 3.21 20.15 -17.57
C VAL A 136 1.74 19.89 -17.19
N GLN A 137 1.09 18.89 -17.79
CA GLN A 137 -0.32 18.57 -17.51
C GLN A 137 -0.48 17.89 -16.15
N TYR A 138 0.58 17.24 -15.68
CA TYR A 138 0.59 16.50 -14.42
C TYR A 138 0.74 17.45 -13.23
N GLN A 139 1.62 18.44 -13.34
CA GLN A 139 1.74 19.54 -12.38
C GLN A 139 0.42 20.28 -12.16
N ARG A 140 -0.39 20.48 -13.22
CA ARG A 140 -1.73 21.08 -13.11
C ARG A 140 -2.71 20.23 -12.29
N LYS A 141 -2.67 18.90 -12.41
CA LYS A 141 -3.52 18.00 -11.60
C LYS A 141 -3.10 18.03 -10.12
N ILE A 142 -1.80 18.10 -9.84
CA ILE A 142 -1.28 18.26 -8.48
C ILE A 142 -1.70 19.61 -7.89
N GLU A 143 -1.65 20.70 -8.67
CA GLU A 143 -2.14 22.01 -8.25
C GLU A 143 -3.64 22.00 -7.98
N ALA A 144 -4.44 21.30 -8.79
CA ALA A 144 -5.87 21.15 -8.57
C ALA A 144 -6.18 20.43 -7.24
N VAL A 145 -5.53 19.29 -6.98
CA VAL A 145 -5.68 18.56 -5.71
C VAL A 145 -5.15 19.38 -4.52
N ARG A 146 -4.04 20.11 -4.68
CA ARG A 146 -3.54 21.03 -3.64
C ARG A 146 -4.53 22.15 -3.36
N ARG A 147 -5.19 22.73 -4.36
CA ARG A 147 -6.25 23.73 -4.17
C ARG A 147 -7.46 23.15 -3.45
N MET A 148 -7.81 21.89 -3.70
CA MET A 148 -8.90 21.19 -2.98
C MET A 148 -8.57 20.93 -1.50
N LEU A 149 -7.30 20.65 -1.19
CA LEU A 149 -6.85 20.30 0.17
C LEU A 149 -6.37 21.49 1.00
N THR A 150 -6.08 22.62 0.36
CA THR A 150 -5.70 23.86 1.06
C THR A 150 -6.98 24.50 1.58
N PRO A 151 -7.19 24.60 2.90
CA PRO A 151 -8.34 25.30 3.44
C PRO A 151 -8.22 26.77 3.02
N GLY A 152 -9.09 27.21 2.11
CA GLY A 152 -9.23 28.62 1.79
C GLY A 152 -9.50 29.38 3.08
N GLY A 153 -8.71 30.41 3.37
CA GLY A 153 -8.95 31.29 4.50
C GLY A 153 -10.36 31.85 4.43
N GLY A 154 -11.21 31.45 5.38
CA GLY A 154 -12.54 31.99 5.58
C GLY A 154 -13.70 31.08 5.16
N GLY A 155 -13.96 30.04 5.97
CA GLY A 155 -15.22 29.30 5.97
C GLY A 155 -15.28 28.15 4.96
N LEU A 156 -15.62 26.95 5.43
CA LEU A 156 -15.94 25.80 4.58
C LEU A 156 -17.15 26.15 3.70
N PRO A 157 -17.04 26.31 2.37
CA PRO A 157 -18.22 26.18 1.53
C PRO A 157 -18.58 24.69 1.58
N ALA A 158 -19.85 24.38 1.78
CA ALA A 158 -20.34 23.02 1.62
C ALA A 158 -19.90 22.52 0.24
N ILE A 159 -19.26 21.34 0.19
CA ILE A 159 -18.94 20.66 -1.06
C ILE A 159 -20.28 20.41 -1.76
N ASP A 160 -20.61 21.23 -2.75
CA ASP A 160 -21.82 21.13 -3.55
C ASP A 160 -21.65 20.06 -4.63
N GLY A 161 -22.77 19.44 -5.01
CA GLY A 161 -22.79 18.38 -6.02
C GLY A 161 -22.29 18.86 -7.39
N GLU A 162 -22.49 20.14 -7.71
CA GLU A 162 -22.03 20.74 -8.97
C GLU A 162 -20.50 20.86 -9.05
N PHE A 163 -19.80 21.16 -7.95
CA PHE A 163 -18.34 21.18 -7.94
C PHE A 163 -17.76 19.77 -8.12
N LEU A 164 -18.36 18.75 -7.50
CA LEU A 164 -17.96 17.35 -7.72
C LEU A 164 -18.20 16.90 -9.17
N GLU A 165 -19.28 17.35 -9.80
CA GLU A 165 -19.61 17.03 -11.18
C GLU A 165 -18.69 17.75 -12.18
N GLN A 166 -18.36 19.03 -11.94
CA GLN A 166 -17.33 19.75 -12.71
C GLN A 166 -15.95 19.13 -12.58
N VAL A 167 -15.56 18.72 -11.36
CA VAL A 167 -14.25 18.11 -11.09
C VAL A 167 -14.15 16.71 -11.71
N GLY A 168 -15.20 15.89 -11.63
CA GLY A 168 -15.27 14.62 -12.36
C GLY A 168 -15.14 14.86 -13.87
N THR A 169 -15.80 15.89 -14.38
CA THR A 169 -15.76 16.22 -15.80
C THR A 169 -14.36 16.68 -16.27
N GLU A 170 -13.62 17.46 -15.47
CA GLU A 170 -12.24 17.89 -15.81
C GLU A 170 -11.18 16.79 -15.61
N LEU A 171 -11.35 15.89 -14.64
CA LEU A 171 -10.39 14.80 -14.39
C LEU A 171 -10.52 13.64 -15.38
N PHE A 172 -11.73 13.41 -15.93
CA PHE A 172 -12.06 12.27 -16.78
C PHE A 172 -12.28 12.61 -18.26
N ARG A 173 -12.24 13.89 -18.68
CA ARG A 173 -12.32 14.21 -20.11
C ARG A 173 -10.96 14.07 -20.80
N ASP A 174 -11.03 13.35 -21.92
CA ASP A 174 -10.13 13.40 -23.07
C ASP A 174 -9.04 12.33 -23.23
N ARG A 175 -9.18 11.12 -22.65
CA ARG A 175 -8.25 10.01 -22.93
C ARG A 175 -8.94 8.66 -23.18
N VAL A 176 -8.45 7.91 -24.15
CA VAL A 176 -8.87 6.55 -24.52
C VAL A 176 -7.67 5.61 -24.42
N TYR A 177 -7.84 4.47 -23.75
CA TYR A 177 -6.79 3.47 -23.56
C TYR A 177 -6.96 2.33 -24.56
N VAL A 178 -5.95 2.08 -25.39
CA VAL A 178 -5.95 1.05 -26.43
C VAL A 178 -5.01 -0.08 -26.01
N LEU A 179 -5.51 -1.32 -26.06
CA LEU A 179 -4.70 -2.51 -25.79
C LEU A 179 -4.02 -2.99 -27.08
N THR A 180 -2.71 -3.22 -27.03
CA THR A 180 -1.99 -3.85 -28.13
C THR A 180 -2.18 -5.37 -28.10
N PRO A 181 -1.98 -6.09 -29.24
CA PRO A 181 -1.98 -7.55 -29.26
C PRO A 181 -0.92 -8.20 -28.35
N LYS A 182 0.11 -7.43 -27.93
CA LYS A 182 1.14 -7.87 -26.97
C LYS A 182 0.74 -7.62 -25.51
N GLY A 183 -0.45 -7.06 -25.26
CA GLY A 183 -0.97 -6.76 -23.92
C GLY A 183 -0.49 -5.44 -23.32
N GLU A 184 0.10 -4.57 -24.13
CA GLU A 184 0.54 -3.24 -23.68
C GLU A 184 -0.62 -2.25 -23.76
N VAL A 185 -0.66 -1.28 -22.84
CA VAL A 185 -1.70 -0.25 -22.81
C VAL A 185 -1.13 1.06 -23.33
N ILE A 186 -1.70 1.55 -24.43
CA ILE A 186 -1.34 2.81 -25.07
C ILE A 186 -2.42 3.85 -24.78
N ASP A 187 -1.99 5.05 -24.43
CA ASP A 187 -2.85 6.11 -23.96
C ASP A 187 -2.95 7.22 -25.02
N LEU A 188 -4.14 7.36 -25.61
CA LEU A 188 -4.42 8.28 -26.71
C LEU A 188 -5.46 9.33 -26.31
N PRO A 189 -5.46 10.52 -26.94
CA PRO A 189 -6.49 11.52 -26.70
C PRO A 189 -7.86 11.02 -27.19
N HIS A 190 -8.94 11.46 -26.54
CA HIS A 190 -10.30 11.16 -26.96
C HIS A 190 -10.55 11.68 -28.38
N GLY A 191 -11.01 10.81 -29.29
CA GLY A 191 -11.15 11.10 -30.72
C GLY A 191 -9.94 10.68 -31.58
N ALA A 192 -8.91 10.07 -30.99
CA ALA A 192 -7.79 9.52 -31.73
C ALA A 192 -8.23 8.43 -32.72
N THR A 193 -7.58 8.41 -33.88
CA THR A 193 -7.82 7.48 -34.97
C THR A 193 -6.85 6.29 -34.91
N PRO A 194 -7.13 5.19 -35.64
CA PRO A 194 -6.16 4.10 -35.79
C PRO A 194 -4.81 4.53 -36.39
N LEU A 195 -4.78 5.66 -37.12
CA LEU A 195 -3.54 6.24 -37.65
C LEU A 195 -2.69 6.83 -36.51
N ASP A 196 -3.32 7.56 -35.58
CA ASP A 196 -2.64 8.11 -34.39
C ASP A 196 -2.07 7.00 -33.50
N TYR A 197 -2.82 5.89 -33.37
CA TYR A 197 -2.33 4.67 -32.73
C TYR A 197 -1.08 4.11 -33.44
N ALA A 198 -1.11 3.99 -34.78
CA ALA A 198 0.01 3.44 -35.54
C ALA A 198 1.29 4.29 -35.50
N TYR A 199 1.19 5.61 -35.31
CA TYR A 199 2.34 6.49 -35.10
C TYR A 199 2.86 6.52 -33.65
N THR A 200 2.08 6.01 -32.71
CA THR A 200 2.45 5.95 -31.28
C THR A 200 3.14 4.62 -30.92
N VAL A 201 2.92 3.58 -31.73
CA VAL A 201 3.53 2.23 -31.60
C VAL A 201 4.91 2.16 -32.25
#